data_AF-A0A961UCM9-F1
#
_entry.id   AF-A0A961UCM9-F1
#
_cell.length_a   1.000
_cell.length_b   1.000
_cell.length_c   1.000
_cell.angle_alpha   90.00
_cell.angle_beta   90.00
_cell.angle_gamma   90.00
#
_symmetry.space_group_name_H-M   'P 1'
#
loop_
_entity.id
_entity.type
_entity.pdbx_description
1 polymer ?
#
loop_
_entity_poly.entity_id
_entity_poly.type
_entity_poly.pdbx_seq_one_letter_code
_entity_poly.pdbx_strand_id
1 'polypeptide(L)'
;MGKDSKTYRKPTLDKDLDKFGYMEEATTVLGRGIAAPGLALLFVVVCAFVAAGYVTGQSGAAVTVAAVVIGAYMALNIGANDVAN
;
A
#
# COMPACT_ATOMS: atom_id res chain seq x y z
N MET A 1 -54.54 3.06 -6.78
CA MET A 1 -54.09 1.74 -7.30
C MET A 1 -52.61 1.60 -6.97
N GLY A 2 -52.30 1.00 -5.83
CA GLY A 2 -50.94 0.97 -5.26
C GLY A 2 -50.01 0.05 -6.06
N LYS A 3 -48.80 0.55 -6.37
CA LYS A 3 -47.72 -0.25 -6.95
C LYS A 3 -46.93 -0.89 -5.80
N ASP A 4 -47.21 -2.15 -5.53
CA ASP A 4 -46.40 -2.95 -4.61
C ASP A 4 -45.18 -3.51 -5.36
N SER A 5 -44.09 -2.74 -5.37
CA SER A 5 -42.78 -3.26 -5.78
C SER A 5 -42.31 -4.25 -4.71
N LYS A 6 -42.48 -5.56 -4.95
CA LYS A 6 -41.87 -6.61 -4.12
C LYS A 6 -40.35 -6.48 -4.19
N THR A 7 -39.76 -5.87 -3.18
CA THR A 7 -38.31 -5.91 -2.94
C THR A 7 -37.94 -7.35 -2.59
N TYR A 8 -37.28 -8.05 -3.52
CA TYR A 8 -36.68 -9.36 -3.26
C TYR A 8 -35.45 -9.19 -2.36
N ARG A 9 -35.65 -9.02 -1.05
CA ARG A 9 -34.58 -9.10 -0.05
C ARG A 9 -34.15 -10.55 0.07
N LYS A 10 -32.91 -10.86 -0.31
CA LYS A 10 -32.32 -12.20 -0.09
C LYS A 10 -31.53 -12.17 1.21
N PRO A 11 -32.06 -12.77 2.31
CA PRO A 11 -31.44 -12.65 3.63
C PRO A 11 -30.03 -13.27 3.73
N THR A 12 -29.65 -14.17 2.81
CA THR A 12 -28.29 -14.69 2.72
C THR A 12 -27.30 -13.66 2.15
N LEU A 13 -27.72 -12.88 1.15
CA LEU A 13 -26.88 -11.85 0.52
C LEU A 13 -26.62 -10.70 1.48
N ASP A 14 -27.65 -10.27 2.22
CA ASP A 14 -27.52 -9.23 3.25
C ASP A 14 -26.54 -9.68 4.36
N LYS A 15 -26.64 -10.95 4.81
CA LYS A 15 -25.76 -11.51 5.84
C LYS A 15 -24.30 -11.59 5.40
N ASP A 16 -24.04 -11.97 4.15
CA ASP A 16 -22.67 -12.05 3.64
C ASP A 16 -22.10 -10.66 3.38
N LEU A 17 -22.92 -9.71 2.90
CA LEU A 17 -22.51 -8.32 2.70
C LEU A 17 -22.15 -7.66 4.04
N ASP A 18 -22.92 -7.90 5.10
CA ASP A 18 -22.59 -7.45 6.45
C ASP A 18 -21.22 -7.99 6.90
N LYS A 19 -20.95 -9.28 6.67
CA LYS A 19 -19.64 -9.87 6.98
C LYS A 19 -18.50 -9.24 6.19
N PHE A 20 -18.69 -8.99 4.90
CA PHE A 20 -17.68 -8.30 4.08
C PHE A 20 -17.45 -6.88 4.58
N GLY A 21 -18.51 -6.15 4.95
CA GLY A 21 -18.41 -4.82 5.56
C GLY A 21 -17.61 -4.83 6.85
N TYR A 22 -17.87 -5.79 7.75
CA TYR A 22 -17.08 -5.94 8.99
C TYR A 22 -15.60 -6.26 8.71
N MET A 23 -15.32 -7.10 7.71
CA MET A 23 -13.94 -7.40 7.33
C MET A 23 -13.24 -6.19 6.72
N GLU A 24 -13.91 -5.44 5.85
CA GLU A 24 -13.38 -4.21 5.25
C GLU A 24 -13.07 -3.16 6.31
N GLU A 25 -13.96 -2.95 7.28
CA GLU A 25 -13.76 -2.01 8.37
C GLU A 25 -12.58 -2.45 9.26
N ALA A 26 -12.52 -3.74 9.62
CA ALA A 26 -11.39 -4.29 10.37
C ALA A 26 -10.06 -4.14 9.61
N THR A 27 -10.04 -4.47 8.31
CA THR A 27 -8.85 -4.30 7.45
C THR A 27 -8.48 -2.84 7.29
N THR A 28 -9.44 -1.93 7.18
CA THR A 28 -9.17 -0.49 7.06
C THR A 28 -8.58 0.06 8.34
N VAL A 29 -9.15 -0.28 9.50
CA VAL A 29 -8.67 0.16 10.81
C VAL A 29 -7.25 -0.36 11.08
N LEU A 30 -7.00 -1.65 10.81
CA LEU A 30 -5.68 -2.26 11.00
C LEU A 30 -4.67 -1.78 9.94
N GLY A 31 -5.11 -1.65 8.69
CA GLY A 31 -4.29 -1.28 7.54
C GLY A 31 -3.82 0.17 7.61
N ARG A 32 -4.62 1.09 8.16
CA ARG A 32 -4.28 2.51 8.22
C ARG A 32 -2.96 2.80 8.93
N GLY A 33 -2.60 2.03 9.95
CA GLY A 33 -1.34 2.20 10.69
C GLY A 33 -0.11 1.65 9.98
N ILE A 34 -0.27 0.62 9.14
CA ILE A 34 0.85 -0.11 8.53
C ILE A 34 1.02 0.15 7.04
N ALA A 35 0.01 0.68 6.35
CA ALA A 35 0.04 0.88 4.90
C ALA A 35 1.15 1.85 4.49
N ALA A 36 1.25 3.00 5.17
CA ALA A 36 2.29 3.99 4.89
C ALA A 36 3.72 3.45 5.13
N PRO A 37 4.08 2.92 6.32
CA PRO A 37 5.42 2.37 6.53
C PRO A 37 5.70 1.14 5.66
N GLY A 38 4.69 0.31 5.39
CA GLY A 38 4.81 -0.85 4.50
C GLY A 38 5.13 -0.44 3.06
N LEU A 39 4.44 0.57 2.53
CA LEU A 39 4.70 1.09 1.19
C LEU A 39 6.06 1.81 1.11
N ALA A 40 6.45 2.54 2.14
CA ALA A 40 7.77 3.17 2.24
C ALA A 40 8.90 2.13 2.21
N LEU A 41 8.77 1.05 2.99
CA LEU A 41 9.73 -0.06 2.97
C LEU A 41 9.78 -0.72 1.59
N LEU A 42 8.60 -1.02 1.02
CA LEU A 42 8.51 -1.63 -0.31
C LEU A 42 9.22 -0.78 -1.37
N PHE A 43 9.03 0.54 -1.34
CA PHE A 43 9.69 1.47 -2.25
C PHE A 43 11.21 1.38 -2.19
N VAL A 44 11.79 1.43 -0.98
CA VAL A 44 13.25 1.33 -0.79
C VAL A 44 13.78 -0.02 -1.28
N VAL A 45 13.07 -1.11 -0.97
CA VAL A 45 13.44 -2.47 -1.42
C VAL A 45 13.43 -2.54 -2.95
N VAL A 46 12.38 -2.05 -3.59
CA VAL A 46 12.28 -2.03 -5.07
C VAL A 46 13.44 -1.23 -5.67
N CYS A 47 13.74 -0.03 -5.15
CA CYS A 47 14.88 0.77 -5.61
C CYS A 47 16.21 0.02 -5.47
N ALA A 48 16.44 -0.65 -4.34
CA ALA A 48 17.64 -1.43 -4.10
C ALA A 48 17.77 -2.64 -5.05
N PHE A 49 16.67 -3.38 -5.27
CA PHE A 49 16.64 -4.52 -6.20
C PHE A 49 16.90 -4.08 -7.64
N VAL A 50 16.26 -2.99 -8.07
CA VAL A 50 16.47 -2.41 -9.39
C VAL A 50 17.94 -2.00 -9.56
N ALA A 51 18.49 -1.25 -8.60
CA ALA A 51 19.89 -0.84 -8.64
C ALA A 51 20.84 -2.04 -8.70
N ALA A 52 20.66 -3.03 -7.82
CA ALA A 52 21.47 -4.24 -7.77
C ALA A 52 21.44 -4.99 -9.12
N GLY A 53 20.26 -5.14 -9.73
CA GLY A 53 20.11 -5.74 -11.05
C GLY A 53 20.85 -4.99 -12.16
N TYR A 54 20.85 -3.65 -12.12
CA TYR A 54 21.53 -2.82 -13.11
C TYR A 54 23.06 -2.82 -12.97
N VAL A 55 23.59 -2.86 -11.75
CA VAL A 55 25.03 -2.69 -11.49
C VAL A 55 25.77 -4.00 -11.20
N THR A 56 25.12 -5.15 -11.41
CA THR A 56 25.71 -6.46 -11.13
C THR A 56 27.04 -6.65 -11.87
N GLY A 57 28.08 -7.06 -11.13
CA GLY A 57 29.42 -7.31 -11.67
C GLY A 57 30.28 -6.06 -11.90
N GLN A 58 29.77 -4.86 -11.62
CA GLN A 58 30.53 -3.62 -11.75
C GLN A 58 31.36 -3.32 -10.50
N SER A 59 32.54 -2.72 -10.69
CA SER A 59 33.33 -2.17 -9.58
C SER A 59 32.56 -1.05 -8.89
N GLY A 60 32.40 -1.14 -7.56
CA GLY A 60 31.64 -0.14 -6.79
C GLY A 60 30.14 -0.40 -6.71
N ALA A 61 29.63 -1.53 -7.23
CA ALA A 61 28.22 -1.92 -7.16
C ALA A 61 27.59 -1.73 -5.76
N ALA A 62 28.28 -2.16 -4.70
CA ALA A 62 27.81 -2.02 -3.34
C ALA A 62 27.62 -0.54 -2.92
N VAL A 63 28.54 0.34 -3.32
CA VAL A 63 28.47 1.78 -3.02
C VAL A 63 27.31 2.42 -3.77
N THR A 64 27.10 2.05 -5.04
CA THR A 64 25.96 2.54 -5.83
C THR A 64 24.63 2.11 -5.23
N VAL A 65 24.49 0.84 -4.83
CA VAL A 65 23.28 0.35 -4.18
C VAL A 65 23.04 1.08 -2.86
N ALA A 66 24.08 1.28 -2.05
CA ALA A 66 23.97 2.04 -0.81
C ALA A 66 23.52 3.49 -1.05
N ALA A 67 24.07 4.15 -2.07
CA ALA A 67 23.67 5.50 -2.46
C ALA A 67 22.21 5.57 -2.91
N VAL A 68 21.73 4.57 -3.66
CA VAL A 68 20.32 4.48 -4.08
C VAL A 68 19.39 4.31 -2.88
N VAL A 69 19.75 3.47 -1.90
CA VAL A 69 18.96 3.30 -0.67
C VAL A 69 18.85 4.62 0.10
N ILE A 70 19.95 5.35 0.24
CA ILE A 70 19.97 6.67 0.88
C ILE A 70 19.09 7.66 0.10
N GLY A 71 19.21 7.70 -1.23
CA GLY A 71 18.39 8.55 -2.09
C GLY A 71 16.89 8.24 -1.98
N ALA A 72 16.52 6.96 -1.96
CA ALA A 72 15.14 6.52 -1.78
C ALA A 72 14.58 6.96 -0.42
N TYR A 73 15.36 6.83 0.65
CA TYR A 73 15.00 7.33 1.98
C TYR A 73 14.79 8.85 2.00
N MET A 74 15.66 9.61 1.33
CA MET A 74 15.52 11.07 1.23
C MET A 74 14.28 11.47 0.42
N ALA A 75 13.97 10.77 -0.67
CA ALA A 75 12.75 11.00 -1.46
C ALA A 75 11.48 10.80 -0.62
N LEU A 76 11.44 9.75 0.22
CA LEU A 76 10.34 9.51 1.14
C LEU A 76 10.20 10.63 2.17
N ASN A 77 11.32 11.05 2.78
CA ASN A 77 11.30 12.09 3.82
C ASN A 77 10.90 13.46 3.26
N ILE A 78 11.42 13.85 2.09
CA ILE A 78 11.04 15.11 1.43
C ILE A 78 9.56 15.05 1.04
N GLY A 79 9.12 13.98 0.38
CA GLY A 79 7.74 13.85 -0.09
C GLY A 79 6.71 13.81 1.04
N ALA A 80 7.00 13.10 2.14
CA ALA A 80 6.13 13.06 3.31
C ALA A 80 6.00 14.44 3.98
N ASN A 81 7.09 15.21 4.02
CA ASN A 81 7.10 16.55 4.57
C ASN A 81 6.41 17.58 3.67
N ASP A 82 6.52 17.45 2.34
CA ASP A 82 5.86 18.33 1.37
C ASP A 82 4.33 18.15 1.37
N VAL A 83 3.83 16.91 1.51
CA VAL A 83 2.38 16.63 1.62
C VAL A 83 1.76 17.18 2.91
N ALA A 84 2.54 17.27 4.00
CA ALA A 84 2.04 17.67 5.30
C ALA A 84 1.91 19.20 5.48
N ASN A 85 2.45 19.98 4.56
CA ASN A 85 2.49 21.44 4.59
C ASN A 85 1.45 22.06 3.63
#